data_AF-A0ABD6RZV3-F1
#
_entry.id   AF-A0ABD6RZV3-F1
#
_cell.length_a   1.000
_cell.length_b   1.000
_cell.length_c   1.000
_cell.angle_alpha   90.00
_cell.angle_beta   90.00
_cell.angle_gamma   90.00
#
_symmetry.space_group_name_H-M   'P 1'
#
loop_
_entity.id
_entity.type
_entity.pdbx_description
1 polymer ?
#
loop_
_entity_poly.entity_id
_entity_poly.type
_entity_poly.pdbx_seq_one_letter_code
_entity_poly.pdbx_strand_id
1 'polypeptide(L)'
;MSKTILIVEDEDILREILKDYFLNEQYQVLEARDGWSVFPRIRKMSQFPIIMLTARVDENDTLLGFELGADDYVTKSYSPPILLVRAKRLLTSRVVTSKSLSNDNDTISIHGIYVYFLSRIITIDGIDINLIHTEFEI
;
A
#
# COMPACT_ATOMS: atom_id res chain seq x y z
N MET A 1 14.53 -1.26 10.78
CA MET A 1 13.51 -0.19 10.75
C MET A 1 12.21 -0.76 11.27
N SER A 2 11.50 -0.06 12.16
CA SER A 2 10.16 -0.46 12.58
C SER A 2 9.19 -0.28 11.42
N LYS A 3 8.33 -1.29 11.18
CA LYS A 3 7.31 -1.25 10.14
C LYS A 3 6.08 -0.55 10.70
N THR A 4 5.83 0.68 10.25
CA THR A 4 4.66 1.47 10.68
C THR A 4 3.54 1.32 9.66
N ILE A 5 2.29 1.21 10.13
CA ILE A 5 1.08 1.25 9.31
C ILE A 5 0.05 2.17 9.95
N LEU A 6 -0.68 2.91 9.13
CA LEU A 6 -1.88 3.64 9.56
C LEU A 6 -3.12 2.85 9.17
N ILE A 7 -3.97 2.59 10.16
CA ILE A 7 -5.29 2.01 9.98
C ILE A 7 -6.31 3.14 10.06
N VAL A 8 -7.08 3.31 8.97
CA VAL A 8 -8.19 4.26 8.93
C VAL A 8 -9.49 3.50 8.90
N GLU A 9 -10.22 3.56 10.02
CA GLU A 9 -11.40 2.74 10.30
C GLU A 9 -12.34 3.50 11.24
N ASP A 10 -13.59 3.70 10.83
CA ASP A 10 -14.59 4.47 11.57
C ASP A 10 -15.23 3.67 12.71
N GLU A 11 -15.24 2.34 12.57
CA GLU A 11 -15.83 1.41 13.52
C GLU A 11 -14.82 1.00 14.60
N ASP A 12 -15.03 1.47 15.84
CA ASP A 12 -14.07 1.31 16.94
C ASP A 12 -13.71 -0.15 17.23
N ILE A 13 -14.70 -1.05 17.29
CA ILE A 13 -14.47 -2.49 17.58
C ILE A 13 -13.55 -3.10 16.51
N LEU A 14 -13.82 -2.80 15.25
CA LEU A 14 -13.07 -3.34 14.14
C LEU A 14 -11.65 -2.78 14.08
N ARG A 15 -11.46 -1.49 14.38
CA ARG A 15 -10.15 -0.86 14.48
C ARG A 15 -9.31 -1.49 15.59
N GLU A 16 -9.89 -1.76 16.75
CA GLU A 16 -9.22 -2.45 17.86
C GLU A 16 -8.77 -3.86 17.47
N ILE A 17 -9.67 -4.65 16.87
CA ILE A 17 -9.34 -6.01 16.39
C ILE A 17 -8.14 -5.95 15.43
N LEU A 18 -8.19 -5.05 14.44
CA LEU A 18 -7.11 -4.93 13.48
C LEU A 18 -5.80 -4.48 14.10
N LYS A 19 -5.85 -3.53 15.02
CA LYS A 19 -4.68 -3.09 15.77
C LYS A 19 -4.03 -4.27 16.48
N ASP A 20 -4.80 -5.09 17.19
CA ASP A 20 -4.28 -6.27 17.88
C ASP A 20 -3.61 -7.24 16.90
N TYR A 21 -4.22 -7.49 15.74
CA TYR A 21 -3.63 -8.31 14.68
C TYR A 21 -2.26 -7.79 14.22
N PHE A 22 -2.13 -6.48 13.98
CA PHE A 22 -0.88 -5.88 13.49
C PHE A 22 0.19 -5.76 14.59
N LEU A 23 -0.21 -5.46 15.83
CA LEU A 23 0.71 -5.42 16.98
C LEU A 23 1.32 -6.80 17.26
N ASN A 24 0.52 -7.86 17.15
CA ASN A 24 1.01 -9.25 17.29
C ASN A 24 2.06 -9.61 16.23
N GLU A 25 1.98 -9.00 15.06
CA GLU A 25 2.95 -9.14 13.96
C GLU A 25 4.12 -8.13 14.06
N GLN A 26 4.25 -7.44 15.20
CA GLN A 26 5.33 -6.49 15.53
C GLN A 26 5.35 -5.20 14.69
N TYR A 27 4.18 -4.76 14.20
CA TYR A 27 4.03 -3.47 13.54
C TYR A 27 3.85 -2.34 14.55
N GLN A 28 4.29 -1.13 14.18
CA GLN A 28 3.80 0.09 14.82
C GLN A 28 2.49 0.49 14.14
N VAL A 29 1.43 0.70 14.93
CA VAL A 29 0.10 1.02 14.41
C VAL A 29 -0.24 2.46 14.79
N LEU A 30 -0.61 3.24 13.78
CA LEU A 30 -1.30 4.53 13.95
C LEU A 30 -2.77 4.33 13.60
N GLU A 31 -3.62 5.16 14.19
CA GLU A 31 -5.07 5.04 14.05
C GLU A 31 -5.68 6.38 13.59
N ALA A 32 -6.65 6.30 12.69
CA ALA A 32 -7.54 7.42 12.38
C ALA A 32 -8.96 6.91 12.21
N ARG A 33 -9.94 7.69 12.71
CA ARG A 33 -11.36 7.39 12.54
C ARG A 33 -11.92 7.96 11.23
N ASP A 34 -11.35 9.08 10.78
CA ASP A 34 -11.72 9.74 9.54
C ASP A 34 -10.46 9.93 8.67
N GLY A 35 -10.47 9.34 7.47
CA GLY A 35 -9.38 9.48 6.52
C GLY A 35 -9.35 10.84 5.85
N TRP A 36 -10.51 11.42 5.58
CA TRP A 36 -10.64 12.58 4.70
C TRP A 36 -9.94 13.81 5.26
N SER A 37 -10.08 14.05 6.57
CA SER A 37 -9.49 15.20 7.24
C SER A 37 -7.99 15.03 7.54
N VAL A 38 -7.50 13.80 7.66
CA VAL A 38 -6.16 13.51 8.23
C VAL A 38 -5.15 13.08 7.15
N PHE A 39 -5.60 12.46 6.06
CA PHE A 39 -4.74 11.94 4.99
C PHE A 39 -3.77 12.97 4.39
N PRO A 40 -4.23 14.18 3.98
CA PRO A 40 -3.33 15.15 3.34
C PRO A 40 -2.19 15.60 4.26
N ARG A 41 -2.42 15.58 5.58
CA ARG A 41 -1.42 15.96 6.57
C ARG A 41 -0.46 14.80 6.86
N ILE A 42 -0.97 13.58 6.98
CA ILE A 42 -0.14 12.39 7.21
C ILE A 42 0.77 12.10 6.01
N ARG A 43 0.25 12.20 4.78
CA ARG A 43 1.05 11.95 3.57
C ARG A 43 2.16 12.98 3.37
N LYS A 44 1.96 14.22 3.82
CA LYS A 44 3.01 15.26 3.85
C LYS A 44 4.08 14.99 4.90
N MET A 45 3.72 14.36 6.02
CA MET A 45 4.63 14.15 7.16
C MET A 45 5.34 12.79 7.13
N SER A 46 4.84 11.83 6.36
CA SER A 46 5.31 10.45 6.43
C SER A 46 5.13 9.67 5.14
N GLN A 47 5.98 8.66 4.96
CA GLN A 47 6.01 7.75 3.82
C GLN A 47 5.78 6.30 4.28
N PHE A 48 4.97 6.07 5.32
CA PHE A 48 4.55 4.70 5.70
C PHE A 48 3.30 4.28 4.92
N PRO A 49 3.01 2.98 4.76
CA PRO A 49 1.84 2.54 4.01
C PRO A 49 0.53 2.92 4.68
N ILE A 50 -0.44 3.32 3.87
CA ILE A 50 -1.78 3.67 4.31
C ILE A 50 -2.79 2.74 3.64
N ILE A 51 -3.57 2.03 4.45
CA ILE A 51 -4.69 1.21 3.97
C ILE A 51 -5.98 1.83 4.47
N MET A 52 -6.87 2.18 3.54
CA MET A 52 -8.21 2.69 3.85
C MET A 52 -9.22 1.54 3.91
N LEU A 53 -10.01 1.49 4.97
CA LEU A 53 -11.07 0.51 5.18
C LEU A 53 -12.42 1.23 5.12
N THR A 54 -13.39 0.67 4.40
CA THR A 54 -14.62 1.40 4.08
C THR A 54 -15.81 0.47 3.83
N ALA A 55 -17.00 0.90 4.24
CA ALA A 55 -18.25 0.26 3.85
C ALA A 55 -18.79 0.79 2.50
N ARG A 56 -18.22 1.90 2.00
CA ARG A 56 -18.70 2.58 0.80
C ARG A 56 -18.06 1.97 -0.43
N VAL A 57 -18.90 1.31 -1.22
CA VAL A 57 -18.54 0.63 -2.48
C VAL A 57 -18.68 1.57 -3.68
N ASP A 58 -18.98 2.85 -3.47
CA ASP A 58 -19.06 3.82 -4.56
C ASP A 58 -17.65 3.99 -5.17
N GLU A 59 -17.58 3.84 -6.49
CA GLU A 59 -16.34 4.01 -7.25
C GLU A 59 -15.74 5.40 -7.02
N ASN A 60 -16.56 6.44 -6.84
CA ASN A 60 -16.11 7.80 -6.61
C ASN A 60 -15.37 7.95 -5.27
N ASP A 61 -15.88 7.32 -4.20
CA ASP A 61 -15.25 7.35 -2.87
C ASP A 61 -13.93 6.57 -2.88
N THR A 62 -13.88 5.48 -3.63
CA THR A 62 -12.67 4.68 -3.83
C THR A 62 -11.60 5.46 -4.59
N LEU A 63 -11.98 6.10 -5.69
CA LEU A 63 -11.10 6.90 -6.54
C LEU A 63 -10.51 8.07 -5.74
N LEU A 64 -11.36 8.78 -5.00
CA LEU A 64 -10.95 9.88 -4.16
C LEU A 64 -9.99 9.41 -3.04
N GLY A 65 -10.22 8.23 -2.45
CA GLY A 65 -9.31 7.64 -1.46
C GLY A 65 -7.90 7.41 -2.01
N PHE A 66 -7.79 6.94 -3.25
CA PHE A 66 -6.50 6.79 -3.93
C PHE A 66 -5.87 8.14 -4.28
N GLU A 67 -6.63 9.11 -4.78
CA GLU A 67 -6.13 10.47 -5.06
C GLU A 67 -5.54 11.17 -3.83
N LEU A 68 -6.09 10.89 -2.65
CA LEU A 68 -5.58 11.41 -1.38
C LEU A 68 -4.33 10.70 -0.87
N GLY A 69 -3.86 9.68 -1.58
CA GLY A 69 -2.60 8.99 -1.31
C GLY A 69 -2.73 7.75 -0.42
N ALA A 70 -3.89 7.08 -0.42
CA ALA A 70 -3.97 5.71 0.06
C ALA A 70 -3.10 4.79 -0.83
N ASP A 71 -2.41 3.84 -0.21
CA ASP A 71 -1.64 2.84 -0.95
C ASP A 71 -2.47 1.58 -1.24
N ASP A 72 -3.56 1.39 -0.49
CA ASP A 72 -4.55 0.36 -0.74
C ASP A 72 -5.93 0.77 -0.17
N TYR A 73 -6.98 0.25 -0.79
CA TYR A 73 -8.37 0.50 -0.43
C TYR A 73 -9.11 -0.84 -0.32
N VAL A 74 -9.71 -1.12 0.84
CA VAL A 74 -10.35 -2.40 1.13
C VAL A 74 -11.79 -2.17 1.59
N THR A 75 -12.73 -2.70 0.81
CA THR A 75 -14.15 -2.70 1.14
C THR A 75 -14.47 -3.72 2.23
N LYS A 76 -15.31 -3.34 3.19
CA LYS A 76 -15.95 -4.27 4.13
C LYS A 76 -16.99 -5.13 3.39
N SER A 77 -17.17 -6.41 3.71
CA SER A 77 -16.55 -7.22 4.77
C SER A 77 -15.23 -7.88 4.31
N TYR A 78 -14.16 -7.73 5.09
CA TYR A 78 -12.84 -8.30 4.76
C TYR A 78 -12.35 -9.30 5.80
N SER A 79 -11.37 -10.12 5.40
CA SER A 79 -10.70 -11.07 6.29
C SER A 79 -9.41 -10.45 6.86
N PRO A 80 -9.21 -10.39 8.19
CA PRO A 80 -7.98 -9.85 8.78
C PRO A 80 -6.68 -10.51 8.27
N PRO A 81 -6.61 -11.85 8.08
CA PRO A 81 -5.49 -12.48 7.39
C PRO A 81 -5.19 -11.93 6.00
N ILE A 82 -6.22 -11.63 5.20
CA ILE A 82 -6.04 -11.05 3.85
C ILE A 82 -5.49 -9.62 3.97
N LEU A 83 -6.02 -8.82 4.89
CA LEU A 83 -5.54 -7.46 5.13
C LEU A 83 -4.05 -7.44 5.52
N LEU A 84 -3.62 -8.40 6.35
CA LEU A 84 -2.22 -8.55 6.74
C LEU A 84 -1.32 -8.86 5.53
N VAL A 85 -1.75 -9.74 4.63
CA VAL A 85 -1.00 -10.04 3.39
C VAL A 85 -0.87 -8.80 2.52
N ARG A 86 -1.93 -8.01 2.37
CA ARG A 86 -1.91 -6.73 1.63
C ARG A 86 -0.93 -5.74 2.26
N ALA A 87 -0.97 -5.57 3.59
CA ALA A 87 -0.02 -4.73 4.31
C ALA A 87 1.45 -5.19 4.13
N LYS A 88 1.71 -6.50 4.22
CA LYS A 88 3.04 -7.09 3.99
C LYS A 88 3.55 -6.79 2.57
N ARG A 89 2.67 -6.85 1.56
CA ARG A 89 2.99 -6.49 0.17
C ARG A 89 3.43 -5.03 0.04
N LEU A 90 2.68 -4.09 0.62
CA LEU A 90 2.98 -2.65 0.54
C LEU A 90 4.31 -2.26 1.19
N LEU A 91 4.71 -2.97 2.24
CA LEU A 91 5.99 -2.75 2.89
C LEU A 91 7.15 -3.40 2.14
N THR A 92 6.92 -4.57 1.56
CA THR A 92 7.96 -5.28 0.80
C THR A 92 8.25 -4.58 -0.51
N SER A 93 7.22 -4.11 -1.25
CA SER A 93 7.40 -3.36 -2.50
C SER A 93 8.30 -2.13 -2.31
N ARG A 94 8.13 -1.39 -1.20
CA ARG A 94 8.96 -0.22 -0.86
C ARG A 94 10.41 -0.57 -0.50
N VAL A 95 10.64 -1.72 0.13
CA VAL A 95 12.00 -2.18 0.46
C VAL A 95 12.76 -2.58 -0.81
N VAL A 96 12.09 -3.20 -1.79
CA VAL A 96 12.74 -3.58 -3.05
C VAL A 96 13.09 -2.34 -3.89
N THR A 97 12.30 -1.27 -3.87
CA THR A 97 12.64 0.01 -4.55
C THR A 97 13.98 0.59 -4.07
N SER A 98 14.33 0.44 -2.79
CA SER A 98 15.58 0.96 -2.22
C SER A 98 16.83 0.10 -2.45
N LYS A 99 16.66 -1.18 -2.84
CA LYS A 99 17.75 -2.18 -2.85
C LYS A 99 17.98 -2.85 -4.21
N SER A 100 17.14 -2.60 -5.20
CA SER A 100 17.17 -3.29 -6.50
C SER A 100 17.99 -2.61 -7.60
N LEU A 101 18.69 -1.51 -7.31
CA LEU A 101 19.58 -0.86 -8.28
C LEU A 101 20.91 -1.60 -8.52
N SER A 102 21.10 -2.81 -7.99
CA SER A 102 22.43 -3.47 -7.96
C SER A 102 22.50 -4.93 -8.43
N ASN A 103 21.45 -5.53 -8.98
CA ASN A 103 21.52 -6.89 -9.54
C ASN A 103 20.94 -6.95 -10.97
N ASP A 104 21.81 -7.17 -11.96
CA ASP A 104 21.47 -7.27 -13.40
C ASP A 104 20.58 -8.48 -13.75
N ASN A 105 20.52 -9.51 -12.89
CA ASN A 105 19.80 -10.75 -13.22
C ASN A 105 18.26 -10.65 -13.09
N ASP A 106 17.74 -9.59 -12.45
CA ASP A 106 16.31 -9.43 -12.17
C ASP A 106 15.68 -8.26 -12.96
N THR A 107 16.38 -7.78 -13.99
CA THR A 107 15.94 -6.66 -14.83
C THR A 107 15.91 -7.08 -16.30
N ILE A 108 14.79 -6.84 -16.98
CA ILE A 108 14.73 -6.84 -18.45
C ILE A 108 14.67 -5.40 -18.92
N SER A 109 15.43 -5.06 -19.96
CA SER A 109 15.35 -3.76 -20.61
C SER A 109 15.19 -3.88 -22.11
N ILE A 110 14.30 -3.08 -22.69
CA ILE A 110 14.07 -3.01 -24.13
C ILE A 110 13.53 -1.62 -24.49
N HIS A 111 14.21 -0.92 -25.42
CA HIS A 111 13.75 0.37 -25.96
C HIS A 111 13.28 1.39 -24.90
N GLY A 112 14.07 1.63 -23.85
CA GLY A 112 13.74 2.58 -22.79
C GLY A 112 12.74 2.06 -21.75
N ILE A 113 12.19 0.86 -21.94
CA ILE A 113 11.38 0.14 -20.95
C ILE A 113 12.32 -0.67 -20.06
N TYR A 114 12.16 -0.55 -18.75
CA TYR A 114 12.85 -1.35 -17.75
C TYR A 114 11.83 -2.05 -16.88
N VAL A 115 11.96 -3.37 -16.74
CA VAL A 115 11.10 -4.22 -15.92
C VAL A 115 11.95 -4.82 -14.81
N TYR A 116 11.62 -4.48 -13.56
CA TYR A 116 12.29 -4.99 -12.37
C TYR A 116 11.42 -6.07 -11.72
N PHE A 117 11.74 -7.35 -11.96
CA PHE A 117 10.85 -8.47 -11.60
C PHE A 117 10.63 -8.62 -10.10
N LEU A 118 11.67 -8.36 -9.29
CA LEU A 118 11.57 -8.47 -7.84
C LEU A 118 10.74 -7.37 -7.21
N SER A 119 10.87 -6.13 -7.70
CA SER A 119 10.10 -4.99 -7.17
C SER A 119 8.74 -4.85 -7.83
N ARG A 120 8.52 -5.54 -8.96
CA ARG A 120 7.37 -5.35 -9.85
C ARG A 120 7.20 -3.90 -10.29
N ILE A 121 8.32 -3.23 -10.52
CA ILE A 121 8.36 -1.86 -11.03
C ILE A 121 8.63 -1.92 -12.52
N ILE A 122 7.93 -1.09 -13.28
CA ILE A 122 8.20 -0.87 -14.68
C ILE A 122 8.43 0.62 -14.87
N THR A 123 9.49 0.98 -15.60
CA THR A 123 9.76 2.36 -15.97
C THR A 123 9.87 2.49 -17.48
N ILE A 124 9.34 3.58 -18.04
CA ILE A 124 9.55 3.96 -19.44
C ILE A 124 10.32 5.27 -19.43
N ASP A 125 11.53 5.27 -19.99
CA ASP A 125 12.45 6.42 -19.99
C ASP A 125 12.69 7.00 -18.58
N GLY A 126 12.73 6.11 -17.58
CA GLY A 126 12.91 6.48 -16.17
C GLY A 126 11.65 7.00 -15.47
N ILE A 127 10.48 6.96 -16.12
CA ILE A 127 9.19 7.31 -15.52
C ILE A 127 8.50 6.03 -15.04
N ASP A 128 8.18 5.96 -13.75
CA ASP A 128 7.45 4.85 -13.15
C ASP A 128 6.04 4.71 -13.77
N ILE A 129 5.74 3.51 -14.26
CA ILE A 129 4.43 3.12 -14.75
C ILE A 129 3.79 2.17 -13.74
N ASN A 130 2.60 2.53 -13.26
CA ASN A 130 1.82 1.69 -12.37
C ASN A 130 0.99 0.70 -13.21
N LEU A 131 1.32 -0.59 -13.13
CA LEU A 131 0.53 -1.67 -13.73
C LEU A 131 -0.28 -2.38 -12.65
N ILE A 132 -1.49 -2.81 -13.01
CA ILE A 132 -2.26 -3.72 -12.15
C ILE A 132 -1.67 -5.14 -12.21
N HIS A 133 -1.96 -5.98 -11.20
CA HIS A 133 -1.35 -7.30 -11.05
C HIS A 133 -1.46 -8.17 -12.31
N THR A 134 -2.62 -8.19 -12.96
CA THR A 134 -2.84 -8.98 -14.18
C THR A 134 -2.02 -8.49 -15.36
N GLU A 135 -1.75 -7.20 -15.48
CA GLU A 135 -0.94 -6.64 -16.56
C GLU A 135 0.54 -6.96 -16.39
N PHE A 136 1.02 -7.12 -15.15
CA PHE A 136 2.41 -7.49 -14.87
C PHE A 136 2.71 -8.97 -15.15
N GLU A 137 1.70 -9.84 -15.09
CA GLU A 137 1.87 -11.31 -15.21
C GLU A 137 1.66 -11.84 -16.65
N ILE A 138 1.26 -10.98 -17.60
CA ILE A 138 1.07 -11.29 -19.04
C ILE A 138 2.37 -11.02 -19.80
#